data_AF-A0A5C4LBD2-F1
#
_entry.id   AF-A0A5C4LBD2-F1
#
_cell.length_a   1.000
_cell.length_b   1.000
_cell.length_c   1.000
_cell.angle_alpha   90.00
_cell.angle_beta   90.00
_cell.angle_gamma   90.00
#
_symmetry.space_group_name_H-M   'P 1'
#
loop_
_entity.id
_entity.type
_entity.pdbx_description
1 polymer ?
#
loop_
_entity_poly.entity_id
_entity_poly.type
_entity_poly.pdbx_seq_one_letter_code
_entity_poly.pdbx_strand_id
1 'polypeptide(L)'
;QAGSSGPGKDLAARTAEIVFTANQTLDEAVEFSRDLKGRMARFGRSPDDLKVMPGLFPVVGRTESEARDKFEELQALIDPVVGLALLSRMVGHDLSGFDPNGPVPELPTTEGLKSRQQLMFDLARREGLSLRQLYLRIAGARGHSQIVGTPAQIVDEMEARFRAGGADGFNIMPPTLPGGLDDFIALVLPELRRRGLFRNQYEGRTLRANLGSRPPSGYGPGRTTLG
;
A
#
# COMPACT_ATOMS: atom_id res chain seq x y z
N GLN A 1 -8.11 -2.18 -9.12
CA GLN A 1 -7.84 -0.86 -9.76
C GLN A 1 -6.86 -0.10 -8.86
N ALA A 2 -6.07 0.86 -9.35
CA ALA A 2 -5.08 1.59 -8.53
C ALA A 2 -4.97 3.10 -8.83
N GLY A 3 -5.97 3.68 -9.50
CA GLY A 3 -5.97 5.09 -9.89
C GLY A 3 -6.54 5.97 -8.77
N SER A 4 -5.78 6.99 -8.37
CA SER A 4 -6.14 7.91 -7.28
C SER A 4 -6.67 9.28 -7.75
N SER A 5 -6.67 9.56 -9.06
CA SER A 5 -7.26 10.77 -9.64
C SER A 5 -8.79 10.75 -9.56
N GLY A 6 -9.45 11.91 -9.72
CA GLY A 6 -10.92 11.99 -9.74
C GLY A 6 -11.57 11.00 -10.71
N PRO A 7 -11.21 11.02 -12.01
CA PRO A 7 -11.71 10.04 -12.99
C PRO A 7 -11.33 8.59 -12.64
N GLY A 8 -10.13 8.37 -12.08
CA GLY A 8 -9.68 7.07 -11.60
C GLY A 8 -10.56 6.53 -10.47
N LYS A 9 -10.90 7.37 -9.50
CA LYS A 9 -11.81 7.05 -8.39
C LYS A 9 -13.22 6.79 -8.87
N ASP A 10 -13.72 7.54 -9.85
CA ASP A 10 -15.06 7.29 -10.42
C ASP A 10 -15.12 5.94 -11.17
N LEU A 11 -14.09 5.62 -11.96
CA LEU A 11 -13.97 4.31 -12.59
C LEU A 11 -13.92 3.17 -11.54
N ALA A 12 -13.15 3.37 -10.48
CA ALA A 12 -13.05 2.41 -9.38
C ALA A 12 -14.38 2.24 -8.64
N ALA A 13 -15.04 3.34 -8.29
CA ALA A 13 -16.35 3.31 -7.64
C ALA A 13 -17.39 2.57 -8.50
N ARG A 14 -17.33 2.72 -9.83
CA ARG A 14 -18.24 2.04 -10.77
C ARG A 14 -17.96 0.53 -10.90
N THR A 15 -16.71 0.10 -10.87
CA THR A 15 -16.34 -1.24 -11.38
C THR A 15 -15.46 -2.09 -10.46
N ALA A 16 -14.70 -1.50 -9.53
CA ALA A 16 -13.69 -2.22 -8.78
C ALA A 16 -14.27 -2.94 -7.56
N GLU A 17 -13.88 -4.20 -7.36
CA GLU A 17 -14.10 -4.94 -6.10
C GLU A 17 -12.93 -4.73 -5.13
N ILE A 18 -11.72 -4.43 -5.65
CA ILE A 18 -10.53 -4.10 -4.86
C ILE A 18 -9.81 -2.90 -5.47
N VAL A 19 -9.41 -1.97 -4.61
CA VAL A 19 -8.55 -0.84 -4.96
C VAL A 19 -7.26 -0.89 -4.16
N PHE A 20 -6.13 -0.88 -4.87
CA PHE A 20 -4.81 -0.79 -4.27
C PHE A 20 -4.37 0.67 -4.17
N THR A 21 -3.83 1.07 -3.02
CA THR A 21 -3.48 2.46 -2.76
C THR A 21 -2.10 2.59 -2.11
N ALA A 22 -1.58 3.81 -2.10
CA ALA A 22 -0.30 4.18 -1.49
C ALA A 22 -0.50 5.37 -0.53
N ASN A 23 -1.52 5.31 0.33
CA ASN A 23 -1.73 6.34 1.35
C ASN A 23 -0.66 6.20 2.43
N GLN A 24 0.07 7.28 2.73
CA GLN A 24 1.18 7.21 3.68
C GLN A 24 0.71 7.42 5.11
N THR A 25 -0.23 8.34 5.32
CA THR A 25 -0.75 8.66 6.65
C THR A 25 -2.11 8.00 6.90
N LEU A 26 -2.52 7.93 8.17
CA LEU A 26 -3.84 7.45 8.56
C LEU A 26 -4.94 8.36 7.97
N ASP A 27 -4.78 9.67 8.10
CA ASP A 27 -5.76 10.65 7.63
C ASP A 27 -5.95 10.58 6.11
N GLU A 28 -4.86 10.49 5.33
CA GLU A 28 -4.93 10.27 3.89
C GLU A 28 -5.68 8.99 3.53
N ALA A 29 -5.46 7.91 4.28
CA ALA A 29 -6.12 6.62 4.04
C ALA A 29 -7.64 6.72 4.32
N VAL A 30 -8.01 7.36 5.44
CA VAL A 30 -9.40 7.58 5.82
C VAL A 30 -10.11 8.50 4.82
N GLU A 31 -9.48 9.61 4.43
CA GLU A 31 -10.03 10.54 3.45
C GLU A 31 -10.23 9.85 2.09
N PHE A 32 -9.21 9.13 1.62
CA PHE A 32 -9.29 8.39 0.36
C PHE A 32 -10.42 7.35 0.38
N SER A 33 -10.48 6.53 1.44
CA SER A 33 -11.50 5.49 1.60
C SER A 33 -12.90 6.10 1.63
N ARG A 34 -13.10 7.18 2.41
CA ARG A 34 -14.37 7.89 2.52
C ARG A 34 -14.81 8.47 1.18
N ASP A 35 -13.94 9.17 0.46
CA ASP A 35 -14.24 9.75 -0.84
C ASP A 35 -14.59 8.67 -1.87
N LEU A 36 -13.76 7.61 -1.97
CA LEU A 36 -13.98 6.53 -2.91
C LEU A 36 -15.29 5.78 -2.64
N LYS A 37 -15.53 5.36 -1.40
CA LYS A 37 -16.75 4.63 -1.02
C LYS A 37 -18.00 5.52 -1.13
N GLY A 38 -17.88 6.82 -0.83
CA GLY A 38 -18.96 7.80 -0.98
C GLY A 38 -19.44 7.99 -2.43
N ARG A 39 -18.57 7.75 -3.43
CA ARG A 39 -18.93 7.82 -4.86
C ARG A 39 -19.77 6.62 -5.32
N MET A 40 -19.72 5.49 -4.63
CA MET A 40 -20.29 4.21 -5.10
C MET A 40 -21.82 4.25 -5.25
N ALA A 41 -22.52 5.01 -4.41
CA ALA A 41 -23.97 5.13 -4.45
C ALA A 41 -24.48 5.67 -5.81
N ARG A 42 -23.68 6.53 -6.49
CA ARG A 42 -23.99 7.06 -7.83
C ARG A 42 -24.06 5.97 -8.90
N PHE A 43 -23.47 4.80 -8.63
CA PHE A 43 -23.43 3.64 -9.52
C PHE A 43 -24.27 2.47 -8.98
N GLY A 44 -25.13 2.70 -7.99
CA GLY A 44 -25.99 1.65 -7.40
C GLY A 44 -25.24 0.58 -6.62
N ARG A 45 -24.01 0.87 -6.15
CA ARG A 45 -23.17 -0.08 -5.40
C ARG A 45 -23.13 0.26 -3.92
N SER A 46 -23.05 -0.77 -3.08
CA SER A 46 -22.83 -0.62 -1.64
C SER A 46 -21.35 -0.36 -1.35
N PRO A 47 -20.99 0.47 -0.36
CA PRO A 47 -19.62 0.61 0.13
C PRO A 47 -18.91 -0.72 0.46
N ASP A 48 -19.67 -1.74 0.83
CA ASP A 48 -19.14 -3.07 1.18
C ASP A 48 -18.68 -3.88 -0.03
N ASP A 49 -19.15 -3.51 -1.24
CA ASP A 49 -18.81 -4.16 -2.51
C ASP A 49 -17.38 -3.83 -2.99
N LEU A 50 -16.66 -2.94 -2.29
CA LEU A 50 -15.30 -2.53 -2.62
C LEU A 50 -14.40 -2.60 -1.39
N LYS A 51 -13.24 -3.23 -1.54
CA LYS A 51 -12.17 -3.29 -0.53
C LYS A 51 -11.03 -2.33 -0.89
N VAL A 52 -10.61 -1.50 0.06
CA VAL A 52 -9.45 -0.63 -0.06
C VAL A 52 -8.25 -1.32 0.59
N MET A 53 -7.21 -1.60 -0.19
CA MET A 53 -6.03 -2.35 0.25
C MET A 53 -4.74 -1.56 0.01
N PRO A 54 -4.33 -0.69 0.94
CA PRO A 54 -3.04 -0.03 0.85
C PRO A 54 -1.88 -1.04 0.85
N GLY A 55 -0.80 -0.68 0.16
CA GLY A 55 0.46 -1.41 0.27
C GLY A 55 1.11 -1.19 1.64
N LEU A 56 1.68 -2.26 2.20
CA LEU A 56 2.45 -2.23 3.44
C LEU A 56 3.79 -2.93 3.20
N PHE A 57 4.88 -2.26 3.52
CA PHE A 57 6.24 -2.80 3.51
C PHE A 57 6.70 -3.05 4.96
N PRO A 58 6.52 -4.28 5.49
CA PRO A 58 6.89 -4.61 6.86
C PRO A 58 8.30 -5.20 6.92
N VAL A 59 9.17 -4.63 7.76
CA VAL A 59 10.40 -5.28 8.20
C VAL A 59 10.21 -5.67 9.66
N VAL A 60 10.06 -6.98 9.90
CA VAL A 60 9.72 -7.51 11.22
C VAL A 60 10.90 -8.19 11.88
N GLY A 61 11.08 -7.91 13.16
CA GLY A 61 12.01 -8.59 14.05
C GLY A 61 11.31 -8.95 15.36
N ARG A 62 11.87 -9.89 16.13
CA ARG A 62 11.34 -10.20 17.47
C ARG A 62 11.54 -9.04 18.45
N THR A 63 12.53 -8.21 18.18
CA THR A 63 12.79 -6.94 18.86
C THR A 63 12.87 -5.81 17.85
N GLU A 64 12.75 -4.56 18.32
CA GLU A 64 12.94 -3.38 17.49
C GLU A 64 14.35 -3.32 16.89
N SER A 65 15.38 -3.68 17.68
CA SER A 65 16.77 -3.72 17.22
C SER A 65 16.94 -4.71 16.08
N GLU A 66 16.41 -5.93 16.21
CA GLU A 66 16.51 -6.94 15.14
C GLU A 66 15.84 -6.45 13.85
N ALA A 67 14.65 -5.84 13.96
CA ALA A 67 13.97 -5.26 12.80
C ALA A 67 14.80 -4.14 12.16
N ARG A 68 15.42 -3.30 12.99
CA ARG A 68 16.24 -2.18 12.55
C ARG A 68 17.52 -2.65 11.85
N ASP A 69 18.22 -3.62 12.43
CA ASP A 69 19.45 -4.19 11.87
C ASP A 69 19.15 -4.81 10.49
N LYS A 70 18.06 -5.61 10.39
CA LYS A 70 17.58 -6.15 9.09
C LYS A 70 17.30 -5.03 8.09
N PHE A 71 16.63 -3.96 8.51
CA PHE A 71 16.33 -2.85 7.62
C PHE A 71 17.59 -2.15 7.13
N GLU A 72 18.55 -1.87 8.02
CA GLU A 72 19.80 -1.21 7.69
C GLU A 72 20.67 -2.06 6.75
N GLU A 73 20.73 -3.37 6.95
CA GLU A 73 21.38 -4.30 6.02
C GLU A 73 20.77 -4.18 4.61
N LEU A 74 19.44 -4.18 4.51
CA LEU A 74 18.75 -4.00 3.23
C LEU A 74 19.03 -2.63 2.61
N GLN A 75 19.11 -1.57 3.42
CA GLN A 75 19.44 -0.24 2.92
C GLN A 75 20.88 -0.17 2.40
N ALA A 76 21.82 -0.87 3.05
CA ALA A 76 23.23 -0.91 2.65
C ALA A 76 23.45 -1.62 1.31
N LEU A 77 22.54 -2.50 0.91
CA LEU A 77 22.58 -3.20 -0.39
C LEU A 77 22.10 -2.33 -1.57
N ILE A 78 21.54 -1.15 -1.32
CA ILE A 78 21.06 -0.26 -2.38
C ILE A 78 22.26 0.45 -3.00
N ASP A 79 22.58 0.08 -4.25
CA ASP A 79 23.56 0.82 -5.04
C ASP A 79 23.09 2.28 -5.26
N PRO A 80 23.91 3.30 -4.94
CA PRO A 80 23.51 4.70 -5.05
C PRO A 80 23.07 5.13 -6.45
N VAL A 81 23.71 4.60 -7.50
CA VAL A 81 23.36 4.93 -8.90
C VAL A 81 21.99 4.35 -9.23
N VAL A 82 21.74 3.11 -8.83
CA VAL A 82 20.43 2.45 -9.05
C VAL A 82 19.33 3.11 -8.22
N GLY A 83 19.58 3.44 -6.96
CA GLY A 83 18.64 4.13 -6.09
C GLY A 83 18.23 5.49 -6.66
N LEU A 84 19.22 6.29 -7.07
CA LEU A 84 18.97 7.59 -7.69
C LEU A 84 18.21 7.47 -9.01
N ALA A 85 18.61 6.54 -9.89
CA ALA A 85 17.92 6.31 -11.16
C ALA A 85 16.45 5.89 -10.97
N LEU A 86 16.16 5.07 -9.96
CA LEU A 86 14.79 4.72 -9.60
C LEU A 86 14.00 5.95 -9.17
N LEU A 87 14.56 6.79 -8.29
CA LEU A 87 13.89 7.99 -7.83
C LEU A 87 13.64 8.95 -9.00
N SER A 88 14.64 9.20 -9.85
CA SER A 88 14.55 10.02 -11.06
C SER A 88 13.40 9.57 -11.96
N ARG A 89 13.29 8.26 -12.22
CA ARG A 89 12.19 7.70 -12.99
C ARG A 89 10.83 7.96 -12.35
N MET A 90 10.73 7.87 -11.03
CA MET A 90 9.45 8.02 -10.33
C MET A 90 9.00 9.49 -10.19
N VAL A 91 9.94 10.43 -10.08
CA VAL A 91 9.63 11.87 -10.10
C VAL A 91 9.55 12.43 -11.53
N GLY A 92 10.08 11.70 -12.51
CA GLY A 92 10.09 12.04 -13.93
C GLY A 92 11.12 13.10 -14.33
N HIS A 93 12.18 13.27 -13.54
CA HIS A 93 13.29 14.21 -13.77
C HIS A 93 14.61 13.55 -13.45
N ASP A 94 15.66 13.91 -14.19
CA ASP A 94 17.01 13.48 -13.88
C ASP A 94 17.51 14.15 -12.61
N LEU A 95 18.05 13.35 -11.68
CA LEU A 95 18.54 13.81 -10.38
C LEU A 95 20.07 13.63 -10.25
N SER A 96 20.76 13.14 -11.28
CA SER A 96 22.20 12.81 -11.20
C SER A 96 23.10 14.02 -10.94
N GLY A 97 22.63 15.24 -11.22
CA GLY A 97 23.37 16.49 -11.02
C GLY A 97 23.22 17.12 -9.63
N PHE A 98 22.39 16.56 -8.74
CA PHE A 98 22.13 17.13 -7.41
C PHE A 98 22.98 16.45 -6.32
N ASP A 99 23.28 17.19 -5.24
CA ASP A 99 23.98 16.65 -4.07
C ASP A 99 23.13 15.58 -3.36
N PRO A 100 23.59 14.32 -3.29
CA PRO A 100 22.86 13.25 -2.59
C PRO A 100 22.61 13.54 -1.10
N ASN A 101 23.47 14.31 -0.44
CA ASN A 101 23.31 14.64 0.98
C ASN A 101 22.55 15.95 1.20
N GLY A 102 22.28 16.69 0.12
CA GLY A 102 21.51 17.92 0.13
C GLY A 102 19.98 17.67 0.14
N PRO A 103 19.19 18.75 0.27
CA PRO A 103 17.73 18.66 0.22
C PRO A 103 17.25 18.20 -1.16
N VAL A 104 16.05 17.61 -1.20
CA VAL A 104 15.39 17.23 -2.46
C VAL A 104 15.03 18.51 -3.24
N PRO A 105 15.43 18.62 -4.53
CA PRO A 105 15.20 19.84 -5.31
C PRO A 105 13.73 20.06 -5.63
N GLU A 106 13.34 21.32 -5.80
CA GLU A 106 12.05 21.66 -6.39
C GLU A 106 12.08 21.45 -7.91
N LEU A 107 11.14 20.65 -8.41
CA LEU A 107 11.08 20.28 -9.81
C LEU A 107 9.69 20.54 -10.40
N PRO A 108 9.58 20.89 -11.70
CA PRO A 108 8.30 21.08 -12.38
C PRO A 108 7.41 19.84 -12.29
N THR A 109 6.09 20.04 -12.27
CA THR A 109 5.14 18.93 -12.31
C THR A 109 5.21 18.18 -13.63
N THR A 110 5.14 16.85 -13.58
CA THR A 110 5.09 16.01 -14.78
C THR A 110 3.66 15.69 -15.19
N GLU A 111 3.40 15.53 -16.49
CA GLU A 111 2.07 15.22 -17.02
C GLU A 111 1.61 13.77 -16.71
N GLY A 112 2.53 12.82 -16.52
CA GLY A 112 2.22 11.40 -16.34
C GLY A 112 2.30 10.85 -14.91
N LEU A 113 3.17 11.40 -14.07
CA LEU A 113 3.45 10.88 -12.72
C LEU A 113 3.12 11.87 -11.61
N LYS A 114 2.31 12.91 -11.90
CA LYS A 114 1.98 14.00 -10.97
C LYS A 114 1.68 13.55 -9.54
N SER A 115 0.77 12.58 -9.36
CA SER A 115 0.40 12.10 -8.03
C SER A 115 1.52 11.37 -7.30
N ARG A 116 2.37 10.63 -8.03
CA ARG A 116 3.51 9.90 -7.45
C ARG A 116 4.66 10.83 -7.12
N GLN A 117 4.95 11.79 -8.01
CA GLN A 117 5.93 12.85 -7.80
C GLN A 117 5.57 13.68 -6.55
N GLN A 118 4.31 14.14 -6.46
CA GLN A 118 3.83 14.91 -5.32
C GLN A 118 4.00 14.14 -4.00
N LEU A 119 3.60 12.87 -3.97
CA LEU A 119 3.74 12.01 -2.79
C LEU A 119 5.19 11.90 -2.31
N MET A 120 6.16 11.82 -3.23
CA MET A 120 7.58 11.75 -2.86
C MET A 120 8.13 13.06 -2.31
N PHE A 121 7.73 14.18 -2.92
CA PHE A 121 8.15 15.49 -2.42
C PHE A 121 7.48 15.84 -1.09
N ASP A 122 6.22 15.48 -0.90
CA ASP A 122 5.52 15.66 0.38
C ASP A 122 6.16 14.82 1.48
N LEU A 123 6.55 13.57 1.18
CA LEU A 123 7.33 12.72 2.07
C LEU A 123 8.66 13.36 2.46
N ALA A 124 9.44 13.81 1.47
CA ALA A 124 10.74 14.43 1.73
C ALA A 124 10.62 15.70 2.58
N ARG A 125 9.62 16.55 2.30
CA ARG A 125 9.38 17.78 3.08
C ARG A 125 8.92 17.47 4.50
N ARG A 126 7.97 16.54 4.67
CA ARG A 126 7.41 16.17 5.98
C ARG A 126 8.48 15.61 6.91
N GLU A 127 9.42 14.83 6.38
CA GLU A 127 10.43 14.13 7.18
C GLU A 127 11.83 14.77 7.10
N GLY A 128 11.98 15.88 6.37
CA GLY A 128 13.27 16.58 6.22
C GLY A 128 14.36 15.73 5.55
N LEU A 129 13.99 14.91 4.56
CA LEU A 129 14.90 13.94 3.96
C LEU A 129 15.88 14.59 2.98
N SER A 130 17.13 14.14 3.01
CA SER A 130 18.06 14.35 1.90
C SER A 130 17.66 13.53 0.67
N LEU A 131 18.23 13.87 -0.49
CA LEU A 131 18.04 13.12 -1.72
C LEU A 131 18.39 11.63 -1.55
N ARG A 132 19.47 11.34 -0.80
CA ARG A 132 19.88 9.98 -0.45
C ARG A 132 18.86 9.26 0.40
N GLN A 133 18.41 9.89 1.47
CA GLN A 133 17.40 9.30 2.34
C GLN A 133 16.08 9.07 1.61
N LEU A 134 15.68 9.97 0.71
CA LEU A 134 14.49 9.79 -0.11
C LEU A 134 14.61 8.57 -1.02
N TYR A 135 15.71 8.41 -1.79
CA TYR A 135 15.80 7.24 -2.67
C TYR A 135 15.85 5.93 -1.89
N LEU A 136 16.51 5.92 -0.72
CA LEU A 136 16.56 4.74 0.16
C LEU A 136 15.15 4.34 0.62
N ARG A 137 14.35 5.32 1.08
CA ARG A 137 12.95 5.11 1.48
C ARG A 137 12.08 4.61 0.32
N ILE A 138 12.30 5.10 -0.89
CA ILE A 138 11.53 4.72 -2.09
C ILE A 138 11.96 3.36 -2.66
N ALA A 139 13.22 2.98 -2.56
CA ALA A 139 13.74 1.73 -3.13
C ALA A 139 13.01 0.49 -2.60
N GLY A 140 12.75 0.44 -1.29
CA GLY A 140 11.97 -0.64 -0.68
C GLY A 140 10.47 -0.46 -0.87
N ALA A 141 9.91 0.58 -0.27
CA ALA A 141 8.45 0.71 -0.12
C ALA A 141 7.76 1.36 -1.33
N ARG A 142 8.50 1.93 -2.28
CA ARG A 142 7.96 2.60 -3.49
C ARG A 142 6.88 3.64 -3.17
N GLY A 143 6.97 4.31 -2.02
CA GLY A 143 6.02 5.30 -1.54
C GLY A 143 4.81 4.75 -0.77
N HIS A 144 4.69 3.42 -0.60
CA HIS A 144 3.73 2.79 0.32
C HIS A 144 4.19 2.93 1.77
N SER A 145 3.32 2.60 2.73
CA SER A 145 3.65 2.61 4.16
C SER A 145 4.80 1.65 4.45
N GLN A 146 5.82 2.13 5.15
CA GLN A 146 6.97 1.35 5.58
C GLN A 146 6.96 1.29 7.11
N ILE A 147 7.04 0.08 7.66
CA ILE A 147 7.11 -0.13 9.11
C ILE A 147 8.28 -1.05 9.39
N VAL A 148 9.12 -0.65 10.34
CA VAL A 148 10.25 -1.43 10.82
C VAL A 148 10.04 -1.59 12.31
N GLY A 149 9.82 -2.82 12.78
CA GLY A 149 9.58 -3.05 14.21
C GLY A 149 9.12 -4.45 14.56
N THR A 150 8.55 -4.55 15.76
CA THR A 150 8.02 -5.80 16.32
C THR A 150 6.68 -6.19 15.69
N PRO A 151 6.21 -7.44 15.86
CA PRO A 151 4.90 -7.86 15.37
C PRO A 151 3.77 -7.03 15.96
N ALA A 152 3.87 -6.67 17.25
CA ALA A 152 2.87 -5.83 17.91
C ALA A 152 2.76 -4.46 17.22
N GLN A 153 3.88 -3.79 16.95
CA GLN A 153 3.89 -2.47 16.30
C GLN A 153 3.35 -2.51 14.88
N ILE A 154 3.68 -3.56 14.12
CA ILE A 154 3.14 -3.75 12.76
C ILE A 154 1.61 -3.93 12.83
N VAL A 155 1.13 -4.77 13.75
CA VAL A 155 -0.31 -5.00 13.91
C VAL A 155 -1.03 -3.78 14.47
N ASP A 156 -0.42 -2.99 15.35
CA ASP A 156 -0.98 -1.74 15.87
C ASP A 156 -1.31 -0.77 14.73
N GLU A 157 -0.39 -0.59 13.78
CA GLU A 157 -0.60 0.29 12.62
C GLU A 157 -1.64 -0.27 11.64
N MET A 158 -1.63 -1.59 11.41
CA MET A 158 -2.65 -2.25 10.58
C MET A 158 -4.04 -2.10 11.20
N GLU A 159 -4.14 -2.31 12.51
CA GLU A 159 -5.37 -2.21 13.29
C GLU A 159 -5.90 -0.78 13.33
N ALA A 160 -5.03 0.22 13.55
CA ALA A 160 -5.42 1.63 13.55
C ALA A 160 -6.08 2.05 12.22
N ARG A 161 -5.45 1.67 11.08
CA ARG A 161 -6.00 1.94 9.74
C ARG A 161 -7.30 1.21 9.47
N PHE A 162 -7.38 -0.06 9.88
CA PHE A 162 -8.61 -0.84 9.74
C PHE A 162 -9.76 -0.24 10.54
N ARG A 163 -9.55 0.03 11.84
CA ARG A 163 -10.58 0.57 12.74
C ARG A 163 -11.05 1.96 12.37
N ALA A 164 -10.17 2.79 11.83
CA ALA A 164 -10.53 4.12 11.33
C ALA A 164 -11.27 4.10 9.98
N GLY A 165 -11.40 2.92 9.33
CA GLY A 165 -12.00 2.78 8.01
C GLY A 165 -11.09 3.22 6.85
N GLY A 166 -9.78 3.37 7.10
CA GLY A 166 -8.78 3.72 6.09
C GLY A 166 -8.27 2.52 5.29
N ALA A 167 -8.53 1.29 5.74
CA ALA A 167 -8.16 0.06 5.03
C ALA A 167 -9.15 -1.07 5.33
N ASP A 168 -9.42 -1.92 4.34
CA ASP A 168 -10.18 -3.18 4.49
C ASP A 168 -9.25 -4.42 4.44
N GLY A 169 -7.96 -4.20 4.22
CA GLY A 169 -6.91 -5.22 4.09
C GLY A 169 -5.62 -4.57 3.62
N PHE A 170 -4.57 -5.37 3.38
CA PHE A 170 -3.26 -4.85 3.00
C PHE A 170 -2.65 -5.68 1.88
N ASN A 171 -1.98 -4.99 0.95
CA ASN A 171 -1.09 -5.64 0.00
C ASN A 171 0.31 -5.72 0.62
N ILE A 172 0.68 -6.90 1.10
CA ILE A 172 1.95 -7.11 1.81
C ILE A 172 3.10 -7.13 0.80
N MET A 173 4.04 -6.21 0.99
CA MET A 173 5.25 -6.03 0.19
C MET A 173 6.45 -6.45 1.05
N PRO A 174 6.75 -7.75 1.15
CA PRO A 174 7.86 -8.21 1.99
C PRO A 174 9.20 -7.68 1.45
N PRO A 175 10.16 -7.34 2.34
CA PRO A 175 11.44 -6.77 1.94
C PRO A 175 12.29 -7.73 1.09
N THR A 176 12.16 -9.02 1.33
CA THR A 176 12.85 -10.10 0.61
C THR A 176 11.93 -11.29 0.43
N LEU A 177 12.22 -12.13 -0.57
CA LEU A 177 11.53 -13.39 -0.79
C LEU A 177 12.54 -14.56 -0.76
N PRO A 178 12.20 -15.69 -0.12
CA PRO A 178 11.00 -15.90 0.71
C PRO A 178 11.12 -15.31 2.13
N GLY A 179 12.34 -15.02 2.61
CA GLY A 179 12.61 -14.74 4.03
C GLY A 179 11.73 -13.66 4.68
N GLY A 180 11.60 -12.47 4.07
CA GLY A 180 10.75 -11.41 4.62
C GLY A 180 9.26 -11.77 4.65
N LEU A 181 8.80 -12.62 3.73
CA LEU A 181 7.43 -13.14 3.75
C LEU A 181 7.26 -14.21 4.84
N ASP A 182 8.24 -15.11 5.00
CA ASP A 182 8.25 -16.13 6.05
C ASP A 182 8.22 -15.48 7.44
N ASP A 183 9.02 -14.42 7.64
CA ASP A 183 9.03 -13.61 8.86
C ASP A 183 7.65 -12.99 9.15
N PHE A 184 7.00 -12.41 8.14
CA PHE A 184 5.64 -11.87 8.30
C PHE A 184 4.63 -12.96 8.68
N ILE A 185 4.69 -14.12 8.02
CA ILE A 185 3.80 -15.26 8.29
C ILE A 185 4.03 -15.80 9.69
N ALA A 186 5.29 -15.97 10.11
CA ALA A 186 5.65 -16.58 11.38
C ALA A 186 5.43 -15.65 12.58
N LEU A 187 5.57 -14.33 12.40
CA LEU A 187 5.56 -13.37 13.50
C LEU A 187 4.30 -12.50 13.52
N VAL A 188 3.84 -12.00 12.38
CA VAL A 188 2.72 -11.04 12.31
C VAL A 188 1.36 -11.74 12.25
N LEU A 189 1.20 -12.82 11.47
CA LEU A 189 -0.09 -13.52 11.39
C LEU A 189 -0.58 -14.07 12.73
N PRO A 190 0.26 -14.67 13.61
CA PRO A 190 -0.19 -15.09 14.94
C PRO A 190 -0.70 -13.92 15.77
N GLU A 191 -0.04 -12.76 15.71
CA GLU A 191 -0.45 -11.57 16.44
C GLU A 191 -1.78 -11.01 15.91
N LEU A 192 -1.98 -10.95 14.59
CA LEU A 192 -3.27 -10.60 13.99
C LEU A 192 -4.40 -11.53 14.44
N ARG A 193 -4.15 -12.85 14.45
CA ARG A 193 -5.12 -13.87 14.90
C ARG A 193 -5.42 -13.75 16.39
N ARG A 194 -4.40 -13.52 17.22
CA ARG A 194 -4.55 -13.30 18.66
C ARG A 194 -5.50 -12.14 18.96
N ARG A 195 -5.46 -11.10 18.13
CA ARG A 195 -6.35 -9.93 18.22
C ARG A 195 -7.69 -10.07 17.50
N GLY A 196 -7.96 -11.22 16.87
CA GLY A 196 -9.19 -11.44 16.10
C GLY A 196 -9.27 -10.63 14.80
N LEU A 197 -8.14 -10.14 14.28
CA LEU A 197 -8.06 -9.31 13.07
C LEU A 197 -7.80 -10.12 11.80
N PHE A 198 -7.56 -11.42 11.92
CA PHE A 198 -7.36 -12.30 10.78
C PHE A 198 -7.95 -13.68 11.00
N ARG A 199 -8.44 -14.28 9.92
CA ARG A 199 -9.06 -15.61 9.92
C ARG A 199 -8.08 -16.71 10.31
N ASN A 200 -8.62 -17.79 10.88
CA ASN A 200 -7.87 -19.02 11.17
C ASN A 200 -7.92 -20.01 10.01
N GLN A 201 -9.00 -20.02 9.22
CA GLN A 201 -9.20 -20.91 8.08
C GLN A 201 -9.92 -20.17 6.95
N TYR A 202 -9.80 -20.68 5.74
CA TYR A 202 -10.56 -20.19 4.60
C TYR A 202 -11.96 -20.82 4.60
N GLU A 203 -12.98 -19.98 4.51
CA GLU A 203 -14.39 -20.43 4.49
C GLU A 203 -14.96 -20.44 3.06
N GLY A 204 -14.40 -19.60 2.19
CA GLY A 204 -14.83 -19.48 0.80
C GLY A 204 -14.05 -20.37 -0.16
N ARG A 205 -14.74 -20.87 -1.19
CA ARG A 205 -14.13 -21.65 -2.29
C ARG A 205 -13.62 -20.79 -3.44
N THR A 206 -13.87 -19.48 -3.41
CA THR A 206 -13.45 -18.52 -4.44
C THR A 206 -12.75 -17.34 -3.78
N LEU A 207 -11.92 -16.62 -4.54
CA LEU A 207 -11.29 -15.40 -4.07
C LEU A 207 -12.33 -14.39 -3.56
N ARG A 208 -13.42 -14.21 -4.32
CA ARG A 208 -14.52 -13.30 -3.98
C ARG A 208 -15.16 -13.65 -2.64
N ALA A 209 -15.47 -14.92 -2.41
CA ALA A 209 -16.02 -15.39 -1.14
C ALA A 209 -15.04 -15.14 0.02
N ASN A 210 -13.76 -15.40 -0.21
CA ASN A 210 -12.70 -15.17 0.78
C ASN A 210 -12.41 -13.68 1.07
N LEU A 211 -12.90 -12.77 0.24
CA LEU A 211 -12.81 -11.32 0.44
C LEU A 211 -14.08 -10.73 1.06
N GLY A 212 -15.11 -11.56 1.31
CA GLY A 212 -16.41 -11.10 1.80
C GLY A 212 -17.17 -10.24 0.78
N SER A 213 -16.82 -10.35 -0.51
CA SER A 213 -17.49 -9.63 -1.60
C SER A 213 -18.73 -10.40 -2.05
N ARG A 214 -19.83 -9.69 -2.32
CA ARG A 214 -21.07 -10.32 -2.80
C ARG A 214 -20.84 -11.00 -4.16
N PRO A 215 -21.45 -12.16 -4.44
CA PRO A 215 -21.47 -12.71 -5.80
C PRO A 215 -22.02 -11.65 -6.77
N PRO A 216 -21.60 -11.63 -8.04
CA PRO A 216 -22.25 -10.79 -9.04
C PRO A 216 -23.76 -11.01 -8.97
N SER A 217 -24.57 -9.95 -8.92
CA SER A 217 -26.00 -10.10 -9.18
C SER A 217 -26.10 -10.83 -10.52
N GLY A 218 -26.66 -12.04 -10.50
CA GLY A 218 -26.41 -13.05 -11.52
C GLY A 218 -26.48 -12.51 -12.94
N TYR A 219 -25.63 -13.06 -13.82
CA TYR A 219 -26.04 -13.16 -15.22
C TYR A 219 -27.45 -13.79 -15.20
N GLY A 220 -28.40 -13.13 -15.87
CA GLY A 220 -29.81 -13.52 -15.89
C GLY A 220 -29.99 -15.03 -16.15
N PRO A 221 -31.13 -15.60 -15.74
CA PRO A 221 -31.35 -17.05 -15.74
C PRO A 221 -30.87 -17.65 -17.06
N GLY A 222 -29.87 -18.55 -16.95
CA GLY A 222 -29.43 -19.34 -18.09
C GLY A 222 -30.66 -19.94 -18.73
N ARG A 223 -30.85 -19.66 -20.03
CA ARG A 223 -31.84 -20.36 -20.83
C ARG A 223 -31.48 -21.84 -20.74
N THR A 224 -32.25 -22.59 -19.96
CA THR A 224 -32.39 -24.02 -20.11
C THR A 224 -32.97 -24.24 -21.50
N THR A 225 -32.13 -24.41 -22.51
CA THR A 225 -32.56 -25.06 -23.75
C THR A 225 -32.60 -26.54 -23.45
N LEU A 226 -33.83 -27.04 -23.26
CA LEU A 226 -34.16 -28.45 -23.44
C LEU A 226 -33.68 -28.89 -24.83
N GLY A 227 -32.97 -30.00 -24.87
CA GLY A 227 -32.56 -30.74 -26.05
C GLY A 227 -32.14 -32.14 -25.61
#